data_AF-A0A6L6J3C3-F1
#
_entry.id   AF-A0A6L6J3C3-F1
#
_cell.length_a   1.000
_cell.length_b   1.000
_cell.length_c   1.000
_cell.angle_alpha   90.00
_cell.angle_beta   90.00
_cell.angle_gamma   90.00
#
_symmetry.space_group_name_H-M   'P 1'
#
loop_
_entity.id
_entity.type
_entity.pdbx_description
1 polymer ?
#
loop_
_entity_poly.entity_id
_entity_poly.type
_entity_poly.pdbx_seq_one_letter_code
_entity_poly.pdbx_strand_id
1 'polypeptide(L)'
;MTIHTISSRELNQDLARAKRAALDGPVFITDRGRPAHVLMSFAQYQQMSGQRRNILDALAVPGLSDIDFEPRKTEIMSRPADLS
;
A
#
# COMPACT_ATOMS: atom_id res chain seq x y z
N MET A 1 0.34 14.62 8.55
CA MET A 1 -0.76 13.94 7.84
C MET A 1 -2.00 14.09 8.70
N THR A 2 -2.99 14.85 8.24
CA THR A 2 -4.20 15.12 9.03
C THR A 2 -5.23 14.06 8.69
N ILE A 3 -5.75 13.36 9.70
CA ILE A 3 -6.82 12.38 9.53
C ILE A 3 -8.12 13.09 9.88
N HIS A 4 -9.05 13.12 8.92
CA HIS A 4 -10.38 13.69 9.13
C HIS A 4 -11.41 12.58 9.30
N THR A 5 -12.33 12.74 10.25
CA THR A 5 -13.46 11.82 10.42
C THR A 5 -14.74 12.61 10.29
N ILE A 6 -15.63 12.15 9.41
CA ILE A 6 -16.95 12.74 9.18
C ILE A 6 -18.01 11.63 9.20
N SER A 7 -19.26 12.00 9.43
CA SER A 7 -20.40 11.12 9.27
C SER A 7 -20.83 11.01 7.81
N SER A 8 -21.56 9.95 7.47
CA SER A 8 -22.23 9.82 6.17
C SER A 8 -23.18 11.00 5.88
N ARG A 9 -23.79 11.59 6.91
CA ARG A 9 -24.65 12.77 6.77
C ARG A 9 -23.86 14.01 6.36
N GLU A 10 -22.72 14.27 7.00
CA GLU A 10 -21.84 15.40 6.66
C GLU A 10 -21.24 15.27 5.26
N LEU A 11 -20.87 14.05 4.85
CA LEU A 11 -20.43 13.78 3.49
C LEU A 11 -21.51 14.14 2.45
N ASN A 12 -22.76 13.75 2.70
CA ASN A 12 -23.87 14.04 1.81
C ASN A 12 -24.23 15.54 1.78
N GLN A 13 -23.96 16.26 2.87
CA GLN A 13 -24.21 17.68 2.99
C GLN A 13 -23.13 18.54 2.29
N ASP A 14 -21.87 18.12 2.34
CA ASP A 14 -20.75 18.85 1.74
C ASP A 14 -19.67 17.91 1.17
N LEU A 15 -20.00 17.28 0.04
CA LEU A 15 -19.08 16.40 -0.69
C LEU A 15 -17.82 17.15 -1.18
N ALA A 16 -17.95 18.43 -1.54
CA ALA A 16 -16.84 19.22 -2.06
C ALA A 16 -15.76 19.46 -1.00
N ARG A 17 -16.17 19.73 0.24
CA ARG A 17 -15.25 19.83 1.39
C ARG A 17 -14.57 18.50 1.69
N ALA A 18 -15.30 17.39 1.66
CA ALA A 18 -14.72 16.07 1.87
C ALA A 18 -13.65 15.74 0.81
N LYS A 19 -13.91 16.06 -0.47
CA LYS A 19 -12.92 15.90 -1.55
C LYS A 19 -11.68 16.78 -1.38
N ARG A 20 -11.84 18.03 -0.93
CA ARG A 20 -10.71 18.91 -0.63
C ARG A 20 -9.87 18.38 0.53
N ALA A 21 -10.50 17.95 1.62
CA ALA A 21 -9.81 17.32 2.75
C ALA A 21 -9.07 16.03 2.35
N ALA A 22 -9.64 15.27 1.39
CA ALA A 22 -9.02 14.07 0.85
C ALA A 22 -7.72 14.30 0.04
N LEU A 23 -7.37 15.55 -0.25
CA LEU A 23 -6.07 15.92 -0.82
C LEU A 23 -4.96 15.97 0.23
N ASP A 24 -5.31 16.30 1.48
CA ASP A 24 -4.36 16.43 2.59
C ASP A 24 -4.14 15.10 3.35
N GLY A 25 -5.09 14.17 3.22
CA GLY A 25 -5.04 12.85 3.86
C GLY A 25 -6.35 12.09 3.76
N PRO A 26 -6.39 10.83 4.25
CA PRO A 26 -7.60 10.02 4.22
C PRO A 26 -8.70 10.62 5.11
N VAL A 27 -9.93 10.61 4.58
CA VAL A 27 -11.14 11.01 5.29
C VAL A 27 -11.95 9.78 5.64
N PHE A 28 -12.09 9.48 6.92
CA PHE A 28 -12.91 8.38 7.42
C PHE A 28 -14.38 8.80 7.47
N ILE A 29 -15.24 7.97 6.91
CA ILE A 29 -16.67 8.18 6.86
C ILE A 29 -17.31 7.18 7.81
N THR A 30 -18.08 7.67 8.77
CA THR A 30 -18.73 6.87 9.80
C THR A 30 -20.20 6.65 9.51
N ASP A 31 -20.68 5.44 9.82
CA ASP A 31 -22.10 5.12 9.98
C ASP A 31 -22.35 4.73 11.44
N ARG A 32 -23.37 5.34 12.06
CA ARG A 32 -23.73 5.14 13.49
C ARG A 32 -22.50 5.19 14.43
N GLY A 33 -21.57 6.11 14.17
CA GLY A 33 -20.36 6.32 14.99
C GLY A 33 -19.21 5.34 14.73
N ARG A 34 -19.32 4.43 13.77
CA ARG A 34 -18.25 3.49 13.39
C ARG A 34 -17.72 3.80 11.99
N PRO A 35 -16.40 3.84 11.78
CA PRO A 35 -15.83 3.96 10.43
C PRO A 35 -16.34 2.84 9.53
N ALA A 36 -16.87 3.22 8.38
CA ALA A 36 -17.45 2.30 7.39
C ALA A 36 -16.77 2.43 6.03
N HIS A 37 -16.36 3.65 5.66
CA HIS A 37 -15.69 3.93 4.38
C HIS A 37 -14.54 4.92 4.58
N VAL A 38 -13.65 5.00 3.58
CA VAL A 38 -12.60 6.01 3.50
C VAL A 38 -12.64 6.68 2.13
N LEU A 39 -12.55 8.00 2.10
CA LEU A 39 -12.32 8.79 0.90
C LEU A 39 -10.86 9.25 0.87
N MET A 40 -10.21 9.09 -0.28
CA MET A 40 -8.85 9.55 -0.54
C MET A 40 -8.69 9.94 -2.01
N SER A 41 -7.63 10.68 -2.33
CA SER A 41 -7.29 10.94 -3.73
C SER A 41 -6.98 9.65 -4.49
N PHE A 42 -7.27 9.63 -5.80
CA PHE A 42 -6.97 8.45 -6.62
C PHE A 42 -5.46 8.17 -6.68
N ALA A 43 -4.61 9.19 -6.68
CA ALA A 43 -3.16 9.02 -6.64
C ALA A 43 -2.71 8.30 -5.35
N GLN A 44 -3.26 8.68 -4.19
CA GLN A 44 -2.97 8.01 -2.92
C GLN A 44 -3.50 6.57 -2.92
N TYR A 45 -4.71 6.37 -3.46
CA TYR A 45 -5.22 5.01 -3.70
C TYR A 45 -4.26 4.21 -4.57
N GLN A 46 -3.81 4.72 -5.72
CA GLN A 46 -2.88 4.01 -6.62
C GLN A 46 -1.53 3.70 -5.97
N GLN A 47 -1.01 4.59 -5.12
CA GLN A 47 0.21 4.34 -4.38
C GLN A 47 0.04 3.22 -3.33
N MET A 48 -1.10 3.18 -2.63
CA MET A 48 -1.41 2.17 -1.61
C MET A 48 -1.88 0.84 -2.21
N SER A 49 -2.70 0.91 -3.25
CA SER A 49 -3.19 -0.21 -4.05
C SER A 49 -2.15 -0.69 -5.05
N GLY A 50 -0.98 -0.05 -5.07
CA GLY A 50 0.14 -0.37 -5.92
C GLY A 50 0.34 -1.87 -5.90
N GLN A 51 0.16 -2.47 -7.07
CA GLN A 51 0.38 -3.88 -7.32
C GLN A 51 1.64 -4.32 -6.58
N ARG A 52 1.55 -5.44 -5.84
CA ARG A 52 2.75 -6.16 -5.40
C ARG A 52 3.74 -6.08 -6.55
N ARG A 53 4.89 -5.42 -6.35
CA ARG A 53 5.93 -5.41 -7.39
C ARG A 53 6.04 -6.85 -7.86
N ASN A 54 5.78 -7.08 -9.15
CA ASN A 54 6.02 -8.40 -9.70
C ASN A 54 7.47 -8.73 -9.36
N ILE A 55 7.73 -9.91 -8.81
CA ILE A 55 9.08 -10.27 -8.42
C ILE A 55 10.03 -10.19 -9.62
N LEU A 56 9.53 -10.41 -10.83
CA LEU A 56 10.24 -10.12 -12.07
C LEU A 56 10.61 -8.64 -12.20
N ASP A 57 9.66 -7.71 -12.07
CA ASP A 57 9.95 -6.28 -12.17
C ASP A 57 10.88 -5.77 -11.06
N ALA A 58 10.81 -6.39 -9.87
CA ALA A 58 11.68 -6.04 -8.75
C ALA A 58 13.12 -6.52 -8.93
N LEU A 59 13.31 -7.63 -9.65
CA LEU A 59 14.61 -8.25 -9.90
C LEU A 59 15.19 -7.91 -11.28
N ALA A 60 14.37 -7.36 -12.18
CA ALA A 60 14.78 -6.97 -13.52
C ALA A 60 15.62 -5.68 -13.45
N VAL A 61 16.86 -5.78 -13.94
CA VAL A 61 17.74 -4.65 -14.20
C VAL A 61 18.16 -4.73 -15.66
N PRO A 62 18.11 -3.63 -16.44
CA PRO A 62 18.61 -3.64 -17.82
C PRO A 62 20.06 -4.15 -17.89
N GLY A 63 20.35 -5.07 -18.81
CA GLY A 63 21.67 -5.67 -18.98
C GLY A 63 21.96 -6.89 -18.10
N LEU A 64 20.99 -7.38 -17.31
CA LEU A 64 21.18 -8.58 -16.48
C LEU A 64 21.56 -9.84 -17.29
N SER A 65 21.03 -9.95 -18.51
CA SER A 65 21.31 -11.06 -19.43
C SER A 65 22.76 -11.12 -19.91
N ASP A 66 23.49 -10.00 -19.80
CA ASP A 66 24.85 -9.86 -20.29
C ASP A 66 25.89 -10.05 -19.16
N ILE A 67 25.41 -10.29 -17.93
CA ILE A 67 26.26 -10.57 -16.77
C ILE A 67 26.67 -12.04 -16.82
N ASP A 68 27.97 -12.28 -16.89
CA ASP A 68 28.53 -13.62 -16.76
C ASP A 68 28.35 -14.12 -15.31
N PHE A 69 27.34 -14.96 -15.08
CA PHE A 69 26.91 -15.39 -13.76
C PHE A 69 27.20 -16.88 -13.54
N GLU A 70 28.36 -17.17 -12.96
CA GLU A 70 28.75 -18.51 -12.52
C GLU A 70 28.72 -18.62 -10.98
N PRO A 71 27.54 -18.73 -10.34
CA PRO A 71 27.49 -18.88 -8.90
C PRO A 71 28.09 -20.22 -8.48
N ARG A 72 28.91 -20.21 -7.44
CA ARG A 72 29.38 -21.45 -6.82
C ARG A 72 28.17 -22.23 -6.26
N LYS A 73 28.20 -23.55 -6.43
CA LYS A 73 27.24 -24.43 -5.77
C LYS A 73 27.28 -24.18 -4.27
N THR A 74 26.14 -23.84 -3.69
CA THR A 74 26.00 -23.69 -2.25
C THR A 74 25.78 -25.07 -1.63
N GLU A 75 26.58 -25.42 -0.64
CA GLU A 75 26.30 -26.56 0.23
C GLU A 75 25.25 -26.15 1.25
N ILE A 76 24.03 -26.68 1.12
CA ILE A 76 22.94 -26.41 2.05
C ILE A 76 23.01 -27.45 3.16
N MET A 77 23.46 -27.02 4.35
CA MET A 77 23.50 -27.85 5.55
C MET A 77 22.23 -27.60 6.39
N SER A 78 21.58 -28.67 6.85
CA SER A 78 20.49 -28.54 7.81
C SER A 78 21.07 -28.24 9.20
N ARG A 79 20.54 -27.18 9.84
CA ARG A 79 20.74 -26.94 11.27
C ARG A 79 19.48 -27.36 12.02
N PRO A 80 19.58 -28.07 13.15
CA PRO A 80 18.42 -28.35 13.98
C PRO A 80 17.80 -27.02 14.45
N ALA A 81 16.46 -26.98 14.48
CA ALA A 81 15.74 -25.86 15.06
C ALA A 81 15.91 -25.88 16.58
N ASP A 82 16.18 -24.72 17.16
CA ASP A 82 16.08 -24.55 18.59
C ASP A 82 14.59 -24.39 18.95
N LEU A 83 14.08 -25.30 19.76
CA LEU A 83 12.67 -25.37 20.17
C LEU A 83 12.52 -25.18 21.68
N SER A 84 13.53 -24.62 22.34
CA SER A 84 13.51 -24.32 23.78
C SER A 84 12.69 -23.07 24.13
#